data_AF-A0A7Y0BSQ1-F1
#
_entry.id   AF-A0A7Y0BSQ1-F1
#
_cell.length_a   1.000
_cell.length_b   1.000
_cell.length_c   1.000
_cell.angle_alpha   90.00
_cell.angle_beta   90.00
_cell.angle_gamma   90.00
#
_symmetry.space_group_name_H-M   'P 1'
#
loop_
_entity.id
_entity.type
_entity.pdbx_description
1 polymer ?
#
loop_
_entity_poly.entity_id
_entity_poly.type
_entity_poly.pdbx_seq_one_letter_code
_entity_poly.pdbx_strand_id
1 'polypeptide(L)'
;MTAVSANDPEDIRAFHRLSKEITTSGRLEAHDIDRLAAIGVAHVINLALADHPEALADEAERCAAAGIGYTHIPVPFDAPGEDHLAAFDAAMEAAGGPVHVHCIMNWRVSAFFYRRHIAQGMAEREARALMERHWVPETNSNPHAPAWAAFIAHPRS
;
A
#
# COMPACT_ATOMS: atom_id res chain seq x y z
N MET A 1 2.29 -9.91 23.30
CA MET A 1 1.74 -10.83 22.28
C MET A 1 0.51 -10.17 21.68
N THR A 2 0.66 -9.48 20.55
CA THR A 2 -0.45 -8.92 19.79
C THR A 2 -1.07 -10.04 18.98
N ALA A 3 -2.33 -10.35 19.26
CA ALA A 3 -3.10 -11.35 18.52
C ALA A 3 -3.07 -10.99 17.03
N VAL A 4 -2.56 -11.91 16.20
CA VAL A 4 -2.88 -11.96 14.79
C VAL A 4 -4.39 -12.19 14.73
N SER A 5 -5.15 -11.27 14.16
CA SER A 5 -6.58 -11.47 13.90
C SER A 5 -6.72 -12.71 13.02
N ALA A 6 -7.39 -13.75 13.51
CA ALA A 6 -7.54 -15.06 12.85
C ALA A 6 -8.38 -15.02 11.54
N ASN A 7 -8.57 -13.84 10.95
CA ASN A 7 -9.47 -13.57 9.84
C ASN A 7 -8.81 -12.78 8.69
N ASP A 8 -7.49 -12.64 8.69
CA ASP A 8 -6.81 -11.96 7.58
C ASP A 8 -7.05 -12.72 6.26
N PRO A 9 -7.37 -12.01 5.16
CA PRO A 9 -7.61 -12.65 3.88
C PRO A 9 -6.29 -13.15 3.27
N GLU A 10 -6.19 -14.45 3.02
CA GLU A 10 -4.96 -15.09 2.53
C GLU A 10 -4.79 -15.03 0.99
N ASP A 11 -5.88 -14.77 0.28
CA ASP A 11 -6.02 -14.82 -1.17
C ASP A 11 -6.09 -13.43 -1.83
N ILE A 12 -6.20 -12.35 -1.05
CA ILE A 12 -5.93 -11.02 -1.59
C ILE A 12 -4.46 -10.99 -2.03
N ARG A 13 -4.24 -10.61 -3.30
CA ARG A 13 -2.93 -10.63 -3.92
C ARG A 13 -1.90 -9.92 -3.04
N ALA A 14 -0.83 -10.63 -2.67
CA ALA A 14 0.27 -10.09 -1.87
C ALA A 14 -0.18 -9.38 -0.58
N PHE A 15 -1.26 -9.87 0.06
CA PHE A 15 -1.72 -9.33 1.35
C PHE A 15 -0.62 -9.44 2.41
N HIS A 16 -0.45 -8.38 3.19
CA HIS A 16 0.49 -8.35 4.31
C HIS A 16 0.01 -7.39 5.39
N ARG A 17 -0.16 -7.93 6.60
CA ARG A 17 -0.40 -7.15 7.81
C ARG A 17 0.93 -6.67 8.39
N LEU A 18 1.13 -5.35 8.43
CA LEU A 18 2.32 -4.72 9.02
C LEU A 18 2.14 -4.51 10.53
N SER A 19 0.92 -4.17 10.97
CA SER A 19 0.57 -4.01 12.38
C SER A 19 -0.91 -4.32 12.61
N LYS A 20 -1.42 -4.06 13.83
CA LYS A 20 -2.87 -4.13 14.09
C LYS A 20 -3.64 -3.10 13.28
N GLU A 21 -3.03 -1.96 13.02
CA GLU A 21 -3.62 -0.78 12.39
C GLU A 21 -3.34 -0.70 10.89
N ILE A 22 -2.37 -1.47 10.36
CA ILE A 22 -1.93 -1.33 8.97
C ILE A 22 -1.90 -2.68 8.26
N THR A 23 -2.62 -2.76 7.15
CA THR A 23 -2.58 -3.86 6.20
C THR A 23 -2.26 -3.34 4.80
N THR A 24 -1.66 -4.17 3.97
CA THR A 24 -1.27 -3.82 2.60
C THR A 24 -1.59 -4.93 1.62
N SER A 25 -1.79 -4.61 0.35
CA SER A 25 -1.96 -5.63 -0.69
C SER A 25 -1.71 -5.13 -2.12
N GLY A 26 -1.86 -6.04 -3.08
CA GLY A 26 -2.00 -5.77 -4.51
C GLY A 26 -3.42 -5.34 -4.87
N ARG A 27 -3.90 -5.74 -6.04
CA ARG A 27 -5.25 -5.35 -6.48
C ARG A 27 -6.31 -5.93 -5.54
N LEU A 28 -7.39 -5.18 -5.39
CA LEU A 28 -8.60 -5.64 -4.73
C LEU A 28 -9.60 -6.13 -5.77
N GLU A 29 -10.43 -7.08 -5.36
CA GLU A 29 -11.65 -7.49 -6.02
C GLU A 29 -12.87 -7.00 -5.25
N ALA A 30 -14.03 -7.01 -5.90
CA ALA A 30 -15.26 -6.51 -5.28
C ALA A 30 -15.57 -7.17 -3.93
N HIS A 31 -15.28 -8.46 -3.78
CA HIS A 31 -15.52 -9.22 -2.56
C HIS A 31 -14.51 -8.94 -1.44
N ASP A 32 -13.38 -8.32 -1.76
CA ASP A 32 -12.34 -8.01 -0.78
C ASP A 32 -12.73 -6.85 0.12
N ILE A 33 -13.52 -5.91 -0.38
CA ILE A 33 -13.97 -4.73 0.39
C ILE A 33 -14.72 -5.17 1.66
N ASP A 34 -15.64 -6.12 1.55
CA ASP A 34 -16.38 -6.67 2.69
C ASP A 34 -15.45 -7.41 3.66
N ARG A 35 -14.41 -8.07 3.17
CA ARG A 35 -13.41 -8.76 4.00
C ARG A 35 -12.51 -7.79 4.73
N LEU A 36 -12.12 -6.68 4.09
CA LEU A 36 -11.40 -5.58 4.73
C LEU A 36 -12.25 -4.95 5.84
N ALA A 37 -13.55 -4.71 5.60
CA ALA A 37 -14.47 -4.25 6.64
C ALA A 37 -14.54 -5.23 7.81
N ALA A 38 -14.64 -6.54 7.54
CA ALA A 38 -14.74 -7.59 8.55
C ALA A 38 -13.51 -7.70 9.47
N ILE A 39 -12.32 -7.29 8.98
CA ILE A 39 -11.09 -7.23 9.79
C ILE A 39 -10.86 -5.85 10.43
N GLY A 40 -11.83 -4.95 10.35
CA GLY A 40 -11.83 -3.65 11.01
C GLY A 40 -11.09 -2.55 10.26
N VAL A 41 -10.83 -2.70 8.96
CA VAL A 41 -10.31 -1.61 8.13
C VAL A 41 -11.35 -0.48 8.11
N ALA A 42 -10.92 0.71 8.49
CA ALA A 42 -11.73 1.92 8.50
C ALA A 42 -11.45 2.81 7.28
N HIS A 43 -10.27 2.67 6.65
CA HIS A 43 -9.88 3.49 5.50
C HIS A 43 -9.06 2.69 4.48
N VAL A 44 -9.32 2.90 3.19
CA VAL A 44 -8.54 2.34 2.07
C VAL A 44 -7.78 3.46 1.35
N ILE A 45 -6.49 3.25 1.12
CA ILE A 45 -5.64 4.12 0.30
C ILE A 45 -5.20 3.35 -0.95
N ASN A 46 -5.65 3.79 -2.12
CA ASN A 46 -5.30 3.20 -3.41
C ASN A 46 -4.18 3.99 -4.09
N LEU A 47 -3.05 3.32 -4.38
CA LEU A 47 -1.90 3.90 -5.09
C LEU A 47 -1.85 3.56 -6.59
N ALA A 48 -2.75 2.71 -7.08
CA ALA A 48 -2.80 2.32 -8.49
C ALA A 48 -3.41 3.43 -9.37
N LEU A 49 -3.11 3.39 -10.67
CA LEU A 49 -3.82 4.21 -11.65
C LEU A 49 -5.21 3.59 -11.90
N ALA A 50 -6.24 4.43 -11.99
CA ALA A 50 -7.62 3.98 -12.19
C ALA A 50 -7.86 3.34 -13.57
N ASP A 51 -7.03 3.66 -14.56
CA ASP A 51 -7.08 3.11 -15.92
C ASP A 51 -6.31 1.78 -16.07
N HIS A 52 -5.72 1.26 -14.98
CA HIS A 52 -5.06 -0.03 -15.03
C HIS A 52 -6.09 -1.14 -15.34
N PRO A 53 -5.82 -2.10 -16.25
CA PRO A 53 -6.79 -3.14 -16.63
C PRO A 53 -7.30 -4.01 -15.48
N GLU A 54 -6.51 -4.08 -14.40
CA GLU A 54 -6.83 -4.82 -13.18
C GLU A 54 -7.35 -3.93 -12.03
N ALA A 55 -7.59 -2.64 -12.26
CA ALA A 55 -8.18 -1.75 -11.25
C ALA A 55 -9.64 -2.12 -11.01
N LEU A 56 -10.08 -2.05 -9.74
CA LEU A 56 -11.46 -2.31 -9.38
C LEU A 56 -12.32 -1.11 -9.78
N ALA A 57 -13.35 -1.37 -10.60
CA ALA A 57 -14.33 -0.36 -10.95
C ALA A 57 -15.17 0.06 -9.73
N ASP A 58 -15.44 1.36 -9.63
CA ASP A 58 -16.25 1.99 -8.58
C ASP A 58 -15.73 1.67 -7.16
N GLU A 59 -14.42 1.58 -6.99
CA GLU A 59 -13.77 1.21 -5.72
C GLU A 59 -14.16 2.16 -4.58
N ALA A 60 -14.22 3.47 -4.86
CA ALA A 60 -14.63 4.48 -3.89
C ALA A 60 -16.08 4.27 -3.43
N GLU A 61 -17.00 4.01 -4.35
CA GLU A 61 -18.41 3.74 -4.08
C GLU A 61 -18.60 2.46 -3.28
N ARG A 62 -17.82 1.41 -3.60
CA ARG A 62 -17.82 0.15 -2.86
C ARG A 62 -17.31 0.32 -1.43
N CYS A 63 -16.21 1.05 -1.24
CA CYS A 63 -15.71 1.40 0.09
C CYS A 63 -16.77 2.18 0.88
N ALA A 64 -17.39 3.19 0.28
CA ALA A 64 -18.45 3.97 0.92
C ALA A 64 -19.65 3.11 1.33
N ALA A 65 -20.08 2.17 0.46
CA ALA A 65 -21.16 1.23 0.76
C ALA A 65 -20.84 0.29 1.95
N ALA A 66 -19.56 -0.05 2.13
CA ALA A 66 -19.06 -0.84 3.25
C ALA A 66 -18.72 -0.01 4.50
N GLY A 67 -18.94 1.31 4.48
CA GLY A 67 -18.60 2.20 5.59
C GLY A 67 -17.10 2.45 5.77
N ILE A 68 -16.32 2.22 4.71
CA ILE A 68 -14.87 2.43 4.67
C ILE A 68 -14.56 3.78 4.01
N GLY A 69 -13.75 4.60 4.67
CA GLY A 69 -13.20 5.82 4.08
C GLY A 69 -12.25 5.52 2.93
N TYR A 70 -12.11 6.43 1.97
CA TYR A 70 -11.34 6.18 0.75
C TYR A 70 -10.47 7.37 0.36
N THR A 71 -9.21 7.10 0.01
CA THR A 71 -8.31 8.08 -0.63
C THR A 71 -7.65 7.44 -1.84
N HIS A 72 -7.77 8.08 -3.00
CA HIS A 72 -7.04 7.70 -4.20
C HIS A 72 -5.84 8.61 -4.42
N ILE A 73 -4.65 8.03 -4.53
CA ILE A 73 -3.40 8.71 -4.80
C ILE A 73 -2.78 8.04 -6.03
N PRO A 74 -3.16 8.43 -7.26
CA PRO A 74 -2.67 7.77 -8.46
C PRO A 74 -1.16 7.98 -8.59
N VAL A 75 -0.38 6.90 -8.43
CA VAL A 75 1.08 6.95 -8.61
C VAL A 75 1.45 6.31 -9.96
N PRO A 76 1.97 7.11 -10.93
CA PRO A 76 2.52 6.59 -12.17
C PRO A 76 3.61 5.55 -11.88
N PHE A 77 3.53 4.37 -12.50
CA PHE A 77 4.51 3.32 -12.21
C PHE A 77 5.89 3.63 -12.79
N ASP A 78 5.97 4.44 -13.82
CA ASP A 78 7.19 4.87 -14.48
C ASP A 78 7.82 6.13 -13.86
N ALA A 79 7.06 6.87 -13.05
CA ALA A 79 7.49 8.12 -12.44
C ALA A 79 6.99 8.28 -10.97
N PRO A 80 7.45 7.43 -10.03
CA PRO A 80 7.27 7.70 -8.60
C PRO A 80 8.00 9.00 -8.20
N GLY A 81 7.51 9.70 -7.18
CA GLY A 81 8.05 11.01 -6.81
C GLY A 81 7.72 11.44 -5.38
N GLU A 82 8.42 12.47 -4.90
CA GLU A 82 8.29 12.98 -3.52
C GLU A 82 6.90 13.57 -3.23
N ASP A 83 6.25 14.21 -4.21
CA ASP A 83 4.89 14.72 -4.04
C ASP A 83 3.88 13.59 -3.78
N HIS A 84 4.07 12.43 -4.43
CA HIS A 84 3.25 11.24 -4.16
C HIS A 84 3.51 10.69 -2.76
N LEU A 85 4.77 10.67 -2.30
CA LEU A 85 5.11 10.24 -0.95
C LEU A 85 4.53 11.18 0.10
N ALA A 86 4.58 12.49 -0.14
CA ALA A 86 3.99 13.50 0.74
C ALA A 86 2.46 13.37 0.83
N ALA A 87 1.78 13.14 -0.31
CA ALA A 87 0.35 12.87 -0.33
C ALA A 87 -0.01 11.57 0.41
N PHE A 88 0.81 10.53 0.24
CA PHE A 88 0.66 9.27 0.97
C PHE A 88 0.82 9.46 2.48
N ASP A 89 1.87 10.15 2.92
CA ASP A 89 2.08 10.45 4.34
C ASP A 89 0.90 11.24 4.90
N ALA A 90 0.43 12.28 4.20
CA ALA A 90 -0.73 13.07 4.62
C ALA A 90 -2.00 12.22 4.75
N ALA A 91 -2.25 11.30 3.82
CA ALA A 91 -3.38 10.39 3.88
C ALA A 91 -3.27 9.38 5.03
N MET A 92 -2.07 8.88 5.32
CA MET A 92 -1.81 8.00 6.47
C MET A 92 -2.06 8.73 7.80
N GLU A 93 -1.65 9.99 7.93
CA GLU A 93 -1.89 10.80 9.15
C GLU A 93 -3.37 11.20 9.29
N ALA A 94 -4.06 11.46 8.17
CA ALA A 94 -5.48 11.81 8.18
C ALA A 94 -6.39 10.61 8.48
N ALA A 95 -5.91 9.38 8.28
CA ALA A 95 -6.67 8.18 8.55
C ALA A 95 -6.84 7.98 10.07
N GLY A 96 -8.04 8.29 10.58
CA GLY A 96 -8.39 8.18 12.00
C GLY A 96 -8.63 6.75 12.52
N GLY A 97 -8.12 5.72 11.86
CA GLY A 97 -8.38 4.31 12.18
C GLY A 97 -7.54 3.33 11.35
N PRO A 98 -7.78 2.01 11.46
CA PRO A 98 -7.00 1.01 10.73
C PRO A 98 -7.09 1.20 9.21
N VAL A 99 -5.93 1.16 8.55
CA VAL A 99 -5.78 1.47 7.12
C VAL A 99 -5.41 0.22 6.33
N HIS A 100 -6.01 0.09 5.16
CA HIS A 100 -5.54 -0.79 4.10
C HIS A 100 -4.93 0.04 2.97
N VAL A 101 -3.67 -0.20 2.63
CA VAL A 101 -3.00 0.49 1.52
C VAL A 101 -2.74 -0.52 0.40
N HIS A 102 -3.18 -0.23 -0.82
CA HIS A 102 -3.02 -1.19 -1.90
C HIS A 102 -2.60 -0.55 -3.22
N CYS A 103 -2.15 -1.39 -4.16
CA CYS A 103 -1.97 -1.01 -5.55
C CYS A 103 -2.38 -2.18 -6.47
N ILE A 104 -1.53 -2.62 -7.40
CA ILE A 104 -1.80 -3.80 -8.25
C ILE A 104 -1.02 -5.03 -7.76
N MET A 105 0.25 -4.85 -7.36
CA MET A 105 1.17 -5.94 -7.00
C MET A 105 1.76 -5.80 -5.58
N ASN A 106 1.31 -4.82 -4.80
CA ASN A 106 1.92 -4.38 -3.53
C ASN A 106 3.34 -3.79 -3.67
N TRP A 107 3.78 -3.48 -4.89
CA TRP A 107 5.12 -2.93 -5.15
C TRP A 107 5.25 -1.44 -4.82
N ARG A 108 4.29 -0.61 -5.26
CA ARG A 108 4.27 0.82 -4.94
C ARG A 108 4.18 1.03 -3.43
N VAL A 109 3.28 0.26 -2.82
CA VAL A 109 2.96 0.31 -1.41
C VAL A 109 4.16 -0.10 -0.57
N SER A 110 4.81 -1.22 -0.90
CA SER A 110 6.00 -1.66 -0.17
C SER A 110 7.16 -0.65 -0.25
N ALA A 111 7.37 -0.03 -1.41
CA ALA A 111 8.37 1.03 -1.60
C ALA A 111 8.02 2.32 -0.83
N PHE A 112 6.75 2.71 -0.76
CA PHE A 112 6.30 3.87 0.00
C PHE A 112 6.43 3.63 1.51
N PHE A 113 6.05 2.45 1.99
CA PHE A 113 6.26 2.06 3.38
C PHE A 113 7.74 1.98 3.73
N TYR A 114 8.61 1.50 2.83
CA TYR A 114 10.06 1.55 3.02
C TYR A 114 10.52 2.99 3.31
N ARG A 115 10.21 3.94 2.41
CA ARG A 115 10.57 5.36 2.57
C ARG A 115 10.00 5.97 3.85
N ARG A 116 8.75 5.66 4.19
CA ARG A 116 8.08 6.13 5.42
C ARG A 116 8.74 5.55 6.68
N HIS A 117 9.06 4.26 6.71
CA HIS A 117 9.70 3.60 7.84
C HIS A 117 11.10 4.14 8.12
N ILE A 118 11.91 4.37 7.07
CA ILE A 118 13.21 5.04 7.21
C ILE A 118 13.05 6.43 7.85
N ALA A 119 12.07 7.22 7.37
CA ALA A 119 11.79 8.55 7.90
C ALA A 119 11.34 8.53 9.36
N GLN A 120 10.68 7.46 9.79
CA GLN A 120 10.25 7.23 11.17
C GLN A 120 11.36 6.64 12.07
N GLY A 121 12.58 6.47 11.54
CA GLY A 121 13.74 5.99 12.28
C GLY A 121 13.82 4.47 12.41
N MET A 122 13.05 3.70 11.64
CA MET A 122 13.23 2.25 11.56
C MET A 122 14.59 1.93 10.96
N ALA A 123 15.27 0.90 11.50
CA ALA A 123 16.55 0.47 10.96
C ALA A 123 16.40 0.05 9.49
N GLU A 124 17.32 0.49 8.63
CA GLU A 124 17.23 0.23 7.18
C GLU A 124 17.09 -1.25 6.85
N ARG A 125 17.85 -2.12 7.52
CA ARG A 125 17.75 -3.57 7.36
C ARG A 125 16.33 -4.10 7.60
N GLU A 126 15.63 -3.56 8.58
CA GLU A 126 14.26 -3.98 8.92
C GLU A 126 13.25 -3.45 7.91
N ALA A 127 13.31 -2.15 7.58
CA ALA A 127 12.45 -1.54 6.56
C ALA A 127 12.63 -2.23 5.21
N ARG A 128 13.87 -2.52 4.83
CA ARG A 128 14.24 -3.26 3.61
C ARG A 128 13.63 -4.65 3.63
N ALA A 129 13.79 -5.41 4.72
CA ALA A 129 13.23 -6.76 4.83
C ALA A 129 11.70 -6.79 4.67
N LEU A 130 10.97 -5.75 5.12
CA LEU A 130 9.53 -5.64 4.89
C LEU A 130 9.20 -5.40 3.41
N MET A 131 9.96 -4.53 2.73
CA MET A 131 9.77 -4.23 1.30
C MET A 131 10.04 -5.46 0.42
N GLU A 132 11.16 -6.14 0.67
CA GLU A 132 11.65 -7.26 -0.14
C GLU A 132 10.76 -8.49 -0.09
N ARG A 133 9.85 -8.59 0.89
CA ARG A 133 8.78 -9.61 0.87
C ARG A 133 7.92 -9.53 -0.39
N HIS A 134 7.74 -8.33 -0.92
CA HIS A 134 6.89 -8.06 -2.07
C HIS A 134 7.69 -7.69 -3.31
N TRP A 135 8.79 -6.95 -3.13
CA TRP A 135 9.52 -6.41 -4.26
C TRP A 135 10.96 -6.00 -3.97
N VAL A 136 11.84 -6.34 -4.92
CA VAL A 136 13.24 -5.89 -4.99
C VAL A 136 13.41 -5.17 -6.33
N PRO A 137 13.25 -3.83 -6.39
CA PRO A 137 13.27 -3.11 -7.67
C PRO A 137 14.62 -3.20 -8.40
N GLU A 138 15.73 -3.36 -7.67
CA GLU A 138 17.08 -3.40 -8.26
C GLU A 138 17.35 -4.65 -9.10
N THR A 139 16.61 -5.74 -8.86
CA THR A 139 16.79 -7.02 -9.56
C THR A 139 15.55 -7.46 -10.34
N ASN A 140 14.48 -6.65 -10.33
CA ASN A 140 13.23 -6.96 -11.01
C ASN A 140 13.33 -6.68 -12.53
N SER A 141 12.73 -7.55 -13.34
CA SER A 141 12.77 -7.44 -14.80
C SER A 141 11.77 -6.44 -15.41
N ASN A 142 10.91 -5.83 -14.60
CA ASN A 142 9.99 -4.81 -15.08
C ASN A 142 10.76 -3.57 -15.59
N PRO A 143 10.45 -3.05 -16.80
CA PRO A 143 11.19 -1.95 -17.41
C PRO A 143 11.16 -0.64 -16.61
N HIS A 144 10.19 -0.46 -15.72
CA HIS A 144 10.05 0.73 -14.87
C HIS A 144 10.65 0.53 -13.48
N ALA A 145 11.11 -0.67 -13.12
CA ALA A 145 11.75 -0.93 -11.83
C ALA A 145 12.96 0.00 -11.52
N PRO A 146 13.80 0.42 -12.49
CA PRO A 146 14.87 1.37 -12.23
C PRO A 146 14.41 2.72 -11.66
N ALA A 147 13.23 3.23 -12.05
CA ALA A 147 12.69 4.48 -11.51
C ALA A 147 12.38 4.35 -10.02
N TRP A 148 11.90 3.18 -9.60
CA TRP A 148 11.64 2.88 -8.19
C TRP A 148 12.90 2.63 -7.39
N ALA A 149 13.91 1.95 -7.96
CA ALA A 149 15.23 1.82 -7.33
C ALA A 149 15.84 3.20 -7.04
N ALA A 150 15.76 4.13 -8.00
CA ALA A 150 16.19 5.50 -7.80
C ALA A 150 15.37 6.24 -6.73
N PHE A 151 14.04 6.07 -6.75
CA PHE A 151 13.14 6.67 -5.75
C PHE A 151 13.44 6.19 -4.33
N ILE A 152 13.64 4.88 -4.10
CA ILE A 152 13.92 4.38 -2.74
C ILE A 152 15.31 4.74 -2.24
N ALA A 153 16.28 4.94 -3.15
CA ALA A 153 17.64 5.37 -2.80
C ALA A 153 17.74 6.86 -2.43
N HIS A 154 16.71 7.66 -2.72
CA HIS A 154 16.73 9.09 -2.45
C HIS A 154 16.49 9.36 -0.95
N PRO A 155 17.42 10.04 -0.24
CA PRO A 155 17.17 10.46 1.13
C PRO A 155 16.08 11.52 1.17
N ARG A 156 15.26 11.53 2.22
CA ARG A 156 14.33 12.66 2.45
C ARG A 156 15.16 13.91 2.73
N SER A 157 14.93 14.96 1.94
CA SER A 157 15.50 16.30 2.12
C SER A 157 14.99 16.97 3.39
#